data_AF-A0A1M4THM0-F1
#
_entry.id   AF-A0A1M4THM0-F1
#
_cell.length_a   1.000
_cell.length_b   1.000
_cell.length_c   1.000
_cell.angle_alpha   90.00
_cell.angle_beta   90.00
_cell.angle_gamma   90.00
#
_symmetry.space_group_name_H-M   'P 1'
#
loop_
_entity.id
_entity.type
_entity.pdbx_description
1 polymer ?
#
loop_
_entity_poly.entity_id
_entity_poly.type
_entity_poly.pdbx_seq_one_letter_code
_entity_poly.pdbx_strand_id
1 'polypeptide(L)'
;MNILKKLWGKFLYGIASIISIIFDVFISIVGFIVGIVINIGKGFLTLISMGGCLLIIILGPALLLNPITFFIILFLVIFPILGTKFISYLKYIKYMITEFLFDHADNFINGKKAQFNSFNEYGNKYKKMEEEKRRREQQRRQEEEQRQWEERFRQWNEYQNSQRRNSGYGGYNTYGGNYQNNNYGNSYVNPSIEFKSKYEKSCDLLEVGYNADKYEIKLAYRKKAKEYHPDLNKSPDATKIFQEINNAYEFLSDDNIERYKNIR
;
A
#
# COMPACT_ATOMS: atom_id res chain seq x y z
N MET A 1 -10.85 -58.74 -1.75
CA MET A 1 -11.26 -57.46 -1.09
C MET A 1 -10.57 -56.21 -1.64
N ASN A 2 -9.38 -56.29 -2.26
CA ASN A 2 -8.64 -55.12 -2.77
C ASN A 2 -9.12 -54.57 -4.13
N ILE A 3 -9.70 -55.42 -4.98
CA ILE A 3 -10.17 -55.02 -6.33
C ILE A 3 -11.41 -54.11 -6.21
N LEU A 4 -12.36 -54.47 -5.33
CA LEU A 4 -13.56 -53.67 -5.10
C LEU A 4 -13.22 -52.27 -4.55
N LYS A 5 -12.28 -52.18 -3.60
CA LYS A 5 -11.80 -50.89 -3.05
C LYS A 5 -11.14 -50.03 -4.13
N LYS A 6 -10.28 -50.62 -4.96
CA LYS A 6 -9.65 -49.90 -6.09
C LYS A 6 -10.65 -49.45 -7.15
N LEU A 7 -11.67 -50.26 -7.44
CA LEU A 7 -12.79 -49.90 -8.32
C LEU A 7 -13.57 -48.71 -7.76
N TRP A 8 -13.94 -48.76 -6.47
CA TRP A 8 -14.61 -47.67 -5.78
C TRP A 8 -13.77 -46.39 -5.76
N GLY A 9 -12.46 -46.49 -5.52
CA GLY A 9 -11.56 -45.33 -5.57
C GLY A 9 -11.48 -44.69 -6.95
N LYS A 10 -11.37 -45.49 -8.03
CA LYS A 10 -11.40 -44.97 -9.42
C LYS A 10 -12.74 -44.32 -9.77
N PHE A 11 -13.85 -44.91 -9.32
CA PHE A 11 -15.17 -44.33 -9.50
C PHE A 11 -15.32 -42.98 -8.77
N LEU A 12 -14.86 -42.90 -7.53
CA LEU A 12 -14.91 -41.70 -6.71
C LEU A 12 -13.98 -40.59 -7.26
N TYR A 13 -12.82 -40.95 -7.80
CA TYR A 13 -11.96 -40.04 -8.56
C TYR A 13 -12.66 -39.49 -9.80
N GLY A 14 -13.38 -40.33 -10.54
CA GLY A 14 -14.19 -39.92 -11.69
C GLY A 14 -15.27 -38.90 -11.29
N ILE A 15 -16.01 -39.16 -10.20
CA ILE A 15 -16.99 -38.22 -9.65
C ILE A 15 -16.32 -36.90 -9.25
N ALA A 16 -15.21 -36.95 -8.52
CA ALA A 16 -14.48 -35.77 -8.07
C ALA A 16 -14.05 -34.88 -9.26
N SER A 17 -13.56 -35.50 -10.33
CA SER A 17 -13.18 -34.81 -11.57
C SER A 17 -14.38 -34.13 -12.24
N ILE A 18 -15.51 -34.85 -12.37
CA ILE A 18 -16.74 -34.28 -12.95
C ILE A 18 -17.24 -33.10 -12.12
N ILE A 19 -17.28 -33.24 -10.79
CA ILE A 19 -17.68 -32.17 -9.86
C ILE A 19 -16.76 -30.96 -10.01
N SER A 20 -15.44 -31.17 -10.09
CA SER A 20 -14.48 -30.09 -10.31
C SER A 20 -14.79 -29.30 -11.59
N ILE A 21 -15.04 -30.00 -12.70
CA ILE A 21 -15.35 -29.38 -13.99
C ILE A 21 -16.66 -28.58 -13.90
N ILE A 22 -17.70 -29.13 -13.28
CA ILE A 22 -18.99 -28.44 -13.09
C ILE A 22 -18.78 -27.15 -12.29
N PHE A 23 -18.05 -27.21 -11.18
CA PHE A 23 -17.75 -26.02 -10.39
C PHE A 23 -16.90 -25.01 -11.17
N ASP A 24 -15.95 -25.44 -11.99
CA ASP A 24 -15.14 -24.54 -12.82
C ASP A 24 -15.98 -23.78 -13.84
N VAL A 25 -16.85 -24.49 -14.56
CA VAL A 25 -17.78 -23.89 -15.51
C VAL A 25 -18.71 -22.92 -14.79
N PHE A 26 -19.29 -23.33 -13.65
CA PHE A 26 -20.20 -22.49 -12.88
C PHE A 26 -19.53 -21.23 -12.34
N ILE A 27 -18.35 -21.35 -11.72
CA ILE A 27 -17.57 -20.22 -11.22
C ILE A 27 -17.17 -19.28 -12.36
N SER A 28 -16.85 -19.82 -13.54
CA SER A 28 -16.51 -19.01 -14.72
C SER A 28 -17.72 -18.19 -15.20
N ILE A 29 -18.90 -18.80 -15.29
CA ILE A 29 -20.14 -18.11 -15.70
C ILE A 29 -20.49 -17.01 -14.70
N VAL A 30 -20.52 -17.33 -13.41
CA VAL A 30 -20.80 -16.35 -12.35
C VAL A 30 -19.75 -15.24 -12.35
N GLY A 31 -18.48 -15.59 -12.52
CA GLY A 31 -17.35 -14.65 -12.61
C GLY A 31 -17.51 -13.67 -13.77
N PHE A 32 -17.90 -14.16 -14.94
CA PHE A 32 -18.15 -13.35 -16.12
C PHE A 32 -19.31 -12.36 -15.90
N ILE A 33 -20.43 -12.83 -15.34
CA ILE A 33 -21.60 -11.99 -15.03
C ILE A 33 -21.21 -10.88 -14.05
N VAL A 34 -20.55 -11.23 -12.95
CA VAL A 34 -20.10 -10.24 -11.94
C VAL A 34 -19.10 -9.25 -12.55
N GLY A 35 -18.19 -9.72 -13.40
CA GLY A 35 -17.21 -8.88 -14.10
C GLY A 35 -17.86 -7.84 -15.01
N ILE A 36 -18.89 -8.23 -15.77
CA ILE A 36 -19.67 -7.29 -16.60
C ILE A 36 -20.30 -6.21 -15.72
N VAL A 37 -20.96 -6.59 -14.62
CA VAL A 37 -21.63 -5.61 -13.75
C VAL A 37 -20.64 -4.66 -13.08
N ILE A 38 -19.47 -5.15 -12.64
CA ILE A 38 -18.40 -4.30 -12.09
C ILE A 38 -17.92 -3.28 -13.12
N ASN A 39 -17.68 -3.72 -14.36
CA ASN A 39 -17.14 -2.85 -15.41
C ASN A 39 -18.16 -1.80 -15.84
N ILE A 40 -19.43 -2.18 -15.95
CA ILE A 40 -20.53 -1.25 -16.20
C ILE A 40 -20.64 -0.23 -15.06
N GLY A 41 -20.63 -0.69 -13.80
CA GLY A 41 -20.70 0.18 -12.63
C GLY A 41 -19.55 1.17 -12.54
N LYS A 42 -18.33 0.75 -12.86
CA LYS A 42 -17.16 1.64 -12.94
C LYS A 42 -17.31 2.68 -14.04
N GLY A 43 -17.82 2.30 -15.21
CA GLY A 43 -18.10 3.22 -16.31
C GLY A 43 -19.08 4.32 -15.93
N PHE A 44 -20.17 3.96 -15.25
CA PHE A 44 -21.11 4.93 -14.69
C PHE A 44 -20.46 5.82 -13.63
N LEU A 45 -19.65 5.26 -12.72
CA LEU A 45 -18.94 6.04 -11.70
C LEU A 45 -17.97 7.05 -12.32
N THR A 46 -17.22 6.66 -13.35
CA THR A 46 -16.29 7.55 -14.05
C THR A 46 -17.03 8.66 -14.81
N LEU A 47 -18.16 8.36 -15.46
CA LEU A 47 -19.01 9.35 -16.11
C LEU A 47 -19.55 10.38 -15.10
N ILE A 48 -19.95 9.93 -13.92
CA ILE A 48 -20.38 10.79 -12.83
C ILE A 48 -19.21 11.67 -12.34
N SER A 49 -18.00 11.13 -12.24
CA SER A 49 -16.81 11.87 -11.77
C SER A 49 -16.29 12.92 -12.75
N MET A 50 -16.45 12.72 -14.06
CA MET A 50 -15.89 13.61 -15.10
C MET A 50 -16.80 14.79 -15.48
N GLY A 51 -18.08 14.76 -15.10
CA GLY A 51 -19.01 15.87 -15.42
C GLY A 51 -20.36 15.86 -14.71
N GLY A 52 -20.57 14.97 -13.74
CA GLY A 52 -21.90 14.65 -13.19
C GLY A 52 -22.39 15.50 -12.02
N CYS A 53 -21.56 16.35 -11.40
CA CYS A 53 -22.03 17.13 -10.25
C CYS A 53 -23.18 18.09 -10.62
N LEU A 54 -23.16 18.72 -11.79
CA LEU A 54 -24.23 19.65 -12.19
C LEU A 54 -25.54 18.94 -12.58
N LEU A 55 -25.47 17.81 -13.31
CA LEU A 55 -26.66 17.07 -13.74
C LEU A 55 -27.31 16.26 -12.60
N ILE A 56 -26.53 15.72 -11.67
CA ILE A 56 -27.06 15.00 -10.50
C ILE A 56 -27.70 15.98 -9.50
N ILE A 57 -27.17 17.20 -9.36
CA ILE A 57 -27.79 18.21 -8.50
C ILE A 57 -29.13 18.70 -9.07
N ILE A 58 -29.25 18.81 -10.40
CA ILE A 58 -30.47 19.32 -11.07
C ILE A 58 -31.52 18.23 -11.31
N LEU A 59 -31.12 17.01 -11.71
CA LEU A 59 -32.02 15.91 -12.10
C LEU A 59 -32.10 14.78 -11.04
N GLY A 60 -31.14 14.72 -10.12
CA GLY A 60 -30.98 13.61 -9.17
C GLY A 60 -32.05 13.49 -8.09
N PRO A 61 -32.65 14.57 -7.53
CA PRO A 61 -33.68 14.43 -6.51
C PRO A 61 -34.92 13.68 -7.03
N ALA A 62 -35.39 13.99 -8.24
CA ALA A 62 -36.56 13.34 -8.84
C ALA A 62 -36.28 11.88 -9.24
N LEU A 63 -35.06 11.57 -9.69
CA LEU A 63 -34.66 10.21 -10.11
C LEU A 63 -34.43 9.28 -8.90
N LEU A 64 -33.87 9.81 -7.80
CA LEU A 64 -33.63 9.07 -6.55
C LEU A 64 -34.88 8.87 -5.69
N LEU A 65 -35.91 9.72 -5.86
CA LEU A 65 -37.20 9.55 -5.19
C LEU A 65 -38.09 8.47 -5.84
N ASN A 66 -37.73 7.98 -7.03
CA ASN A 66 -38.42 6.83 -7.63
C ASN A 66 -37.94 5.54 -6.94
N PRO A 67 -38.83 4.79 -6.25
CA PRO A 67 -38.43 3.60 -5.50
C PRO A 67 -37.77 2.54 -6.39
N ILE A 68 -38.20 2.41 -7.65
CA ILE A 68 -37.65 1.45 -8.61
C ILE A 68 -36.19 1.80 -8.92
N THR A 69 -35.91 3.07 -9.23
CA THR A 69 -34.56 3.54 -9.55
C THR A 69 -33.62 3.40 -8.34
N PHE A 70 -34.11 3.68 -7.13
CA PHE A 70 -33.35 3.45 -5.91
C PHE A 70 -32.95 1.98 -5.75
N PHE A 71 -33.90 1.05 -5.93
CA PHE A 71 -33.60 -0.40 -5.86
C PHE A 71 -32.64 -0.86 -6.96
N ILE A 72 -32.71 -0.30 -8.17
CA ILE A 72 -31.78 -0.60 -9.25
C ILE A 72 -30.37 -0.13 -8.90
N ILE A 73 -30.21 1.11 -8.41
CA ILE A 73 -28.91 1.65 -7.98
C ILE A 73 -28.35 0.83 -6.82
N LEU A 74 -29.19 0.54 -5.82
CA LEU A 74 -28.84 -0.29 -4.68
C LEU A 74 -28.36 -1.68 -5.13
N PHE A 75 -29.10 -2.31 -6.05
CA PHE A 75 -28.71 -3.59 -6.65
C PHE A 75 -27.37 -3.48 -7.39
N LEU A 76 -27.16 -2.43 -8.20
CA LEU A 76 -25.93 -2.22 -8.96
C LEU A 76 -24.72 -2.00 -8.05
N VAL A 77 -24.89 -1.41 -6.87
CA VAL A 77 -23.80 -1.24 -5.89
C VAL A 77 -23.57 -2.50 -5.06
N ILE A 78 -24.64 -3.16 -4.59
CA ILE A 78 -24.55 -4.32 -3.70
C ILE A 78 -24.13 -5.59 -4.46
N PHE A 79 -24.70 -5.83 -5.63
CA PHE A 79 -24.50 -7.05 -6.40
C PHE A 79 -23.02 -7.33 -6.75
N PRO A 80 -22.20 -6.35 -7.18
CA PRO A 80 -20.77 -6.56 -7.41
C PRO A 80 -20.01 -6.99 -6.15
N ILE A 81 -20.32 -6.37 -5.02
CA ILE A 81 -19.67 -6.64 -3.74
C ILE A 81 -20.04 -8.05 -3.27
N LEU A 82 -21.33 -8.40 -3.31
CA LEU A 82 -21.80 -9.73 -2.96
C LEU A 82 -21.29 -10.79 -3.95
N GLY A 83 -21.29 -10.49 -5.24
CA GLY A 83 -20.89 -11.40 -6.31
C GLY A 83 -19.43 -11.83 -6.18
N THR A 84 -18.52 -10.92 -5.88
CA THR A 84 -17.10 -11.26 -5.65
C THR A 84 -16.90 -12.13 -4.41
N LYS A 85 -17.64 -11.88 -3.33
CA LYS A 85 -17.65 -12.72 -2.13
C LYS A 85 -18.25 -14.10 -2.42
N PHE A 86 -19.32 -14.16 -3.20
CA PHE A 86 -19.97 -15.39 -3.61
C PHE A 86 -19.04 -16.26 -4.46
N ILE A 87 -18.31 -15.68 -5.43
CA ILE A 87 -17.29 -16.39 -6.21
C ILE A 87 -16.21 -16.98 -5.29
N SER A 88 -15.75 -16.21 -4.30
CA SER A 88 -14.75 -16.68 -3.34
C SER A 88 -15.30 -17.84 -2.50
N TYR A 89 -16.57 -17.78 -2.10
CA TYR A 89 -17.26 -18.86 -1.40
C TYR A 89 -17.45 -20.12 -2.26
N LEU A 90 -17.77 -19.98 -3.54
CA LEU A 90 -17.85 -21.12 -4.47
C LEU A 90 -16.50 -21.79 -4.66
N LYS A 91 -15.41 -21.01 -4.77
CA LYS A 91 -14.04 -21.54 -4.83
C LYS A 91 -13.68 -22.30 -3.55
N TYR A 92 -14.10 -21.80 -2.39
CA TYR A 92 -13.94 -22.48 -1.10
C TYR A 92 -14.68 -23.82 -1.07
N ILE A 93 -15.96 -23.84 -1.45
CA ILE A 93 -16.77 -25.08 -1.51
C ILE A 93 -16.14 -26.07 -2.50
N LYS A 94 -15.81 -25.61 -3.71
CA LYS A 94 -15.16 -26.43 -4.74
C LYS A 94 -13.94 -27.10 -4.14
N TYR A 95 -13.01 -26.32 -3.58
CA TYR A 95 -11.78 -26.85 -3.00
C TYR A 95 -12.06 -27.89 -1.91
N MET A 96 -12.96 -27.60 -0.96
CA MET A 96 -13.27 -28.55 0.10
C MET A 96 -13.81 -29.87 -0.45
N ILE A 97 -14.78 -29.81 -1.37
CA ILE A 97 -15.40 -31.01 -1.93
C ILE A 97 -14.41 -31.78 -2.80
N THR A 98 -13.69 -31.11 -3.70
CA THR A 98 -12.75 -31.78 -4.61
C THR A 98 -11.60 -32.40 -3.85
N GLU A 99 -10.97 -31.66 -2.94
CA GLU A 99 -9.81 -32.16 -2.20
C GLU A 99 -10.22 -33.32 -1.27
N PHE A 100 -11.37 -33.21 -0.60
CA PHE A 100 -11.90 -34.29 0.24
C PHE A 100 -12.19 -35.56 -0.57
N LEU A 101 -12.86 -35.42 -1.73
CA LEU A 101 -13.18 -36.55 -2.59
C LEU A 101 -11.92 -37.16 -3.21
N PHE A 102 -10.98 -36.35 -3.69
CA PHE A 102 -9.72 -36.85 -4.24
C PHE A 102 -8.91 -37.59 -3.18
N ASP A 103 -8.79 -37.06 -1.97
CA ASP A 103 -8.05 -37.69 -0.89
C ASP A 103 -8.70 -39.01 -0.44
N HIS A 104 -10.03 -39.07 -0.37
CA HIS A 104 -10.75 -40.32 -0.12
C HIS A 104 -10.59 -41.32 -1.26
N ALA A 105 -10.66 -40.88 -2.52
CA ALA A 105 -10.42 -41.73 -3.68
C ALA A 105 -8.99 -42.32 -3.63
N ASP A 106 -8.00 -41.50 -3.30
CA ASP A 106 -6.60 -41.89 -3.25
C ASP A 106 -6.33 -42.87 -2.09
N ASN A 107 -7.02 -42.71 -0.94
CA ASN A 107 -7.01 -43.70 0.13
C ASN A 107 -7.53 -45.07 -0.35
N PHE A 108 -8.63 -45.10 -1.11
CA PHE A 108 -9.16 -46.36 -1.66
C PHE A 108 -8.28 -46.99 -2.75
N ILE A 109 -7.55 -46.19 -3.53
CA ILE A 109 -6.67 -46.66 -4.62
C ILE A 109 -5.30 -47.11 -4.09
N ASN A 110 -4.65 -46.25 -3.32
CA ASN A 110 -3.25 -46.32 -2.93
C ASN A 110 -3.04 -46.70 -1.45
N GLY A 111 -4.10 -46.72 -0.64
CA GLY A 111 -4.01 -46.99 0.80
C GLY A 111 -3.33 -45.85 1.58
N LYS A 112 -3.16 -44.67 0.97
CA LYS A 112 -2.63 -43.49 1.64
C LYS A 112 -3.63 -43.02 2.70
N LYS A 113 -3.13 -42.70 3.90
CA LYS A 113 -3.95 -42.05 4.91
C LYS A 113 -4.39 -40.69 4.39
N ALA A 114 -5.66 -40.37 4.65
CA ALA A 114 -6.23 -39.08 4.33
C ALA A 114 -5.37 -37.94 4.89
N GLN A 115 -5.23 -36.84 4.14
CA GLN A 115 -4.45 -35.68 4.56
C GLN A 115 -5.00 -35.05 5.85
N PHE A 116 -6.31 -35.21 6.07
CA PHE A 116 -7.07 -34.68 7.20
C PHE A 116 -8.17 -35.65 7.62
N ASN A 117 -8.51 -35.64 8.91
CA ASN A 117 -9.55 -36.52 9.45
C ASN A 117 -10.94 -35.88 9.40
N SER A 118 -11.02 -34.55 9.27
CA SER A 118 -12.29 -33.81 9.26
C SER A 118 -12.45 -32.96 8.01
N PHE A 119 -13.66 -32.92 7.48
CA PHE A 119 -14.03 -32.08 6.34
C PHE A 119 -13.73 -30.59 6.59
N ASN A 120 -13.90 -30.12 7.83
CA ASN A 120 -13.64 -28.72 8.20
C ASN A 120 -12.15 -28.33 8.12
N GLU A 121 -11.23 -29.30 8.23
CA GLU A 121 -9.78 -29.04 8.15
C GLU A 121 -9.35 -28.64 6.74
N TYR A 122 -10.01 -29.20 5.70
CA TYR A 122 -9.84 -28.75 4.31
C TYR A 122 -10.22 -27.29 4.14
N GLY A 123 -11.32 -26.87 4.77
CA GLY A 123 -11.75 -25.47 4.77
C GLY A 123 -10.74 -24.56 5.46
N ASN A 124 -10.24 -24.97 6.63
CA ASN A 124 -9.21 -24.21 7.36
C ASN A 124 -7.90 -24.09 6.55
N LYS A 125 -7.49 -25.14 5.84
CA LYS A 125 -6.33 -25.09 4.92
C LYS A 125 -6.54 -24.05 3.82
N TYR A 126 -7.72 -24.03 3.19
CA TYR A 126 -8.03 -23.02 2.17
C TYR A 126 -7.95 -21.59 2.72
N LYS A 127 -8.57 -21.34 3.88
CA LYS A 127 -8.56 -20.02 4.52
C LYS A 127 -7.14 -19.53 4.81
N LYS A 128 -6.28 -20.40 5.35
CA LYS A 128 -4.86 -20.09 5.60
C LYS A 128 -4.10 -19.75 4.31
N MET A 129 -4.29 -20.53 3.26
CA MET A 129 -3.65 -20.27 1.96
C MET A 129 -4.11 -18.94 1.35
N GLU A 130 -5.38 -18.60 1.49
CA GLU A 130 -5.93 -17.33 0.99
C GLU A 130 -5.41 -16.12 1.78
N GLU A 131 -5.35 -16.24 3.12
CA GLU A 131 -4.78 -15.22 3.99
C GLU A 131 -3.29 -14.98 3.70
N GLU A 132 -2.53 -16.06 3.51
CA GLU A 132 -1.11 -15.96 3.17
C GLU A 132 -0.90 -15.28 1.81
N LYS A 133 -1.74 -15.58 0.80
CA LYS A 133 -1.72 -14.88 -0.48
C LYS A 133 -1.99 -13.39 -0.31
N ARG A 134 -2.99 -13.01 0.48
CA ARG A 134 -3.30 -11.59 0.77
C ARG A 134 -2.15 -10.89 1.47
N ARG A 135 -1.50 -11.53 2.45
CA ARG A 135 -0.33 -10.99 3.15
C ARG A 135 0.85 -10.78 2.20
N ARG A 136 1.14 -11.76 1.34
CA ARG A 136 2.21 -11.66 0.33
C ARG A 136 1.92 -10.54 -0.69
N GLU A 137 0.67 -10.37 -1.11
CA GLU A 137 0.28 -9.31 -2.04
C GLU A 137 0.35 -7.92 -1.39
N GLN A 138 -0.03 -7.79 -0.13
CA GLN A 138 0.14 -6.55 0.64
C GLN A 138 1.62 -6.19 0.79
N GLN A 139 2.48 -7.15 1.11
CA GLN A 139 3.93 -6.94 1.19
C GLN A 139 4.50 -6.48 -0.16
N ARG A 140 4.14 -7.15 -1.27
CA ARG A 140 4.57 -6.74 -2.61
C ARG A 140 4.15 -5.32 -2.96
N ARG A 141 2.89 -4.95 -2.67
CA ARG A 141 2.41 -3.57 -2.89
C ARG A 141 3.20 -2.56 -2.06
N GLN A 142 3.46 -2.86 -0.78
CA GLN A 142 4.27 -1.99 0.07
C GLN A 142 5.71 -1.87 -0.45
N GLU A 143 6.31 -2.95 -0.93
CA GLU A 143 7.64 -2.96 -1.55
C GLU A 143 7.66 -2.16 -2.86
N GLU A 144 6.66 -2.33 -3.72
CA GLU A 144 6.52 -1.57 -4.98
C GLU A 144 6.33 -0.08 -4.71
N GLU A 145 5.45 0.28 -3.76
CA GLU A 145 5.26 1.66 -3.31
C GLU A 145 6.55 2.24 -2.73
N GLN A 146 7.32 1.45 -1.96
CA GLN A 146 8.62 1.86 -1.44
C GLN A 146 9.64 2.07 -2.56
N ARG A 147 9.71 1.19 -3.55
CA ARG A 147 10.63 1.35 -4.70
C ARG A 147 10.27 2.56 -5.53
N GLN A 148 9.01 2.71 -5.90
CA GLN A 148 8.54 3.90 -6.62
C GLN A 148 8.80 5.17 -5.82
N TRP A 149 8.62 5.12 -4.50
CA TRP A 149 8.96 6.22 -3.62
C TRP A 149 10.46 6.53 -3.66
N GLU A 150 11.33 5.53 -3.52
CA GLU A 150 12.78 5.70 -3.57
C GLU A 150 13.26 6.24 -4.92
N GLU A 151 12.68 5.78 -6.03
CA GLU A 151 12.97 6.29 -7.39
C GLU A 151 12.54 7.75 -7.56
N ARG A 152 11.29 8.08 -7.21
CA ARG A 152 10.79 9.47 -7.24
C ARG A 152 11.67 10.39 -6.39
N PHE A 153 11.98 9.92 -5.20
CA PHE A 153 12.82 10.64 -4.25
C PHE A 153 14.22 10.89 -4.80
N ARG A 154 14.85 9.88 -5.40
CA ARG A 154 16.16 10.01 -6.05
C ARG A 154 16.12 11.02 -7.19
N GLN A 155 15.14 10.89 -8.09
CA GLN A 155 14.99 11.76 -9.25
C GLN A 155 14.78 13.23 -8.83
N TRP A 156 13.97 13.45 -7.80
CA TRP A 156 13.77 14.79 -7.22
C TRP A 156 15.06 15.35 -6.61
N ASN A 157 15.80 14.54 -5.85
CA ASN A 157 17.04 15.00 -5.20
C ASN A 157 18.10 15.38 -6.25
N GLU A 158 18.20 14.61 -7.34
CA GLU A 158 19.04 14.94 -8.50
C GLU A 158 18.61 16.27 -9.15
N TYR A 159 17.31 16.49 -9.35
CA TYR A 159 16.77 17.75 -9.89
C TYR A 159 17.15 18.96 -9.02
N GLN A 160 16.93 18.91 -7.71
CA GLN A 160 17.32 20.01 -6.82
C GLN A 160 18.83 20.26 -6.83
N ASN A 161 19.65 19.19 -6.81
CA ASN A 161 21.09 19.35 -6.83
C ASN A 161 21.57 20.00 -8.14
N SER A 162 20.90 19.71 -9.26
CA SER A 162 21.15 20.39 -10.54
C SER A 162 20.74 21.88 -10.52
N GLN A 163 19.63 22.24 -9.86
CA GLN A 163 19.23 23.63 -9.70
C GLN A 163 20.23 24.41 -8.83
N ARG A 164 20.77 23.77 -7.79
CA ARG A 164 21.84 24.35 -6.95
C ARG A 164 23.14 24.55 -7.71
N ARG A 165 23.51 23.65 -8.62
CA ARG A 165 24.74 23.77 -9.45
C ARG A 165 24.62 24.81 -10.56
N ASN A 166 23.43 24.99 -11.12
CA ASN A 166 23.19 25.96 -12.19
C ASN A 166 22.95 27.39 -11.65
N SER A 167 22.56 27.52 -10.37
CA SER A 167 22.59 28.80 -9.66
C SER A 167 24.00 29.04 -9.12
N GLY A 168 24.87 29.59 -9.96
CA GLY A 168 26.17 30.10 -9.55
C GLY A 168 26.01 31.31 -8.62
N TYR A 169 25.69 31.08 -7.36
CA TYR A 169 25.95 32.01 -6.26
C TYR A 169 26.16 31.20 -4.99
N GLY A 170 27.41 31.18 -4.52
CA GLY A 170 27.74 30.68 -3.19
C GLY A 170 26.94 31.47 -2.17
N GLY A 171 25.98 30.80 -1.54
CA GLY A 171 25.16 31.37 -0.48
C GLY A 171 25.08 30.35 0.63
N TYR A 172 25.96 30.47 1.62
CA TYR A 172 25.67 29.98 2.96
C TYR A 172 24.32 30.59 3.35
N ASN A 173 23.26 29.78 3.36
CA ASN A 173 21.98 30.19 3.94
C ASN A 173 22.18 30.26 5.46
N THR A 174 22.68 31.41 5.91
CA THR A 174 22.54 31.88 7.27
C THR A 174 21.04 32.03 7.51
N TYR A 175 20.53 31.27 8.47
CA TYR A 175 19.17 31.40 9.00
C TYR A 175 18.92 32.87 9.38
N GLY A 176 18.22 33.60 8.52
CA GLY A 176 17.74 34.95 8.77
C GLY A 176 16.57 34.91 9.75
N GLY A 177 16.89 34.88 11.04
CA GLY A 177 15.94 35.24 12.09
C GLY A 177 15.72 36.75 12.08
N ASN A 178 14.45 37.16 12.06
CA ASN A 178 14.03 38.54 12.29
C ASN A 178 14.46 38.96 13.70
N TYR A 179 15.63 39.58 13.82
CA TYR A 179 16.03 40.32 15.01
C TYR A 179 16.23 41.77 14.59
N GLN A 180 15.28 42.58 15.03
CA GLN A 180 15.34 44.02 15.01
C GLN A 180 16.58 44.46 15.80
N ASN A 181 17.67 44.78 15.10
CA ASN A 181 18.92 45.20 15.72
C ASN A 181 19.11 46.72 15.53
N ASN A 182 18.96 47.43 16.64
CA ASN A 182 19.75 48.62 16.88
C ASN A 182 21.07 48.20 17.54
N ASN A 183 22.13 48.88 17.13
CA ASN A 183 23.38 49.13 17.83
C ASN A 183 24.61 48.32 17.38
N TYR A 184 25.63 49.11 17.02
CA TYR A 184 26.95 48.73 16.57
C TYR A 184 27.71 47.98 17.66
N GLY A 185 28.20 46.78 17.33
CA GLY A 185 29.10 46.01 18.19
C GLY A 185 29.51 44.72 17.50
N ASN A 186 30.74 44.68 16.96
CA ASN A 186 31.30 43.51 16.30
C ASN A 186 31.65 42.44 17.36
N SER A 187 30.67 41.61 17.72
CA SER A 187 30.85 40.46 18.61
C SER A 187 31.50 39.33 17.82
N TYR A 188 32.70 38.92 18.22
CA TYR A 188 33.33 37.68 17.74
C TYR A 188 32.48 36.49 18.21
N VAL A 189 31.64 35.97 17.33
CA VAL A 189 30.88 34.73 17.58
C VAL A 189 31.88 33.57 17.52
N ASN A 190 31.98 32.79 18.59
CA ASN A 190 32.83 31.61 18.62
C ASN A 190 32.31 30.58 17.61
N PRO A 191 33.11 30.16 16.60
CA PRO A 191 32.67 29.21 15.57
C PRO A 191 32.17 27.84 16.11
N SER A 192 32.56 27.46 17.33
CA SER A 192 32.06 26.24 17.98
C SER A 192 30.60 26.35 18.43
N ILE A 193 30.17 27.54 18.87
CA ILE A 193 28.79 27.79 19.34
C ILE A 193 27.83 27.80 18.16
N GLU A 194 28.23 28.41 17.04
CA GLU A 194 27.44 28.43 15.81
C GLU A 194 27.22 27.02 15.25
N PHE A 195 28.29 26.21 15.22
CA PHE A 195 28.21 24.80 14.81
C PHE A 195 27.23 24.01 15.69
N LYS A 196 27.36 24.13 17.02
CA LYS A 196 26.51 23.44 18.00
C LYS A 196 25.04 23.79 17.79
N SER A 197 24.73 25.09 17.68
CA SER A 197 23.35 25.57 17.48
C SER A 197 22.76 25.06 16.16
N LYS A 198 23.55 25.03 15.07
CA LYS A 198 23.10 24.52 13.78
C LYS A 198 22.83 23.00 13.83
N TYR A 199 23.67 22.25 14.53
CA TYR A 199 23.49 20.81 14.72
C TYR A 199 22.20 20.50 15.48
N GLU A 200 21.98 21.15 16.63
CA GLU A 200 20.78 20.96 17.45
C GLU A 200 19.51 21.30 16.66
N LYS A 201 19.49 22.45 15.95
CA LYS A 201 18.37 22.81 15.07
C LYS A 201 18.11 21.80 13.95
N SER A 202 19.17 21.20 13.39
CA SER A 202 19.04 20.18 12.33
C SER A 202 18.43 18.90 12.89
N CYS A 203 18.84 18.49 14.10
CA CYS A 203 18.22 17.38 14.82
C CYS A 203 16.76 17.67 15.18
N ASP A 204 16.45 18.86 15.69
CA ASP A 204 15.09 19.29 16.04
C ASP A 204 14.17 19.27 14.82
N LEU A 205 14.65 19.74 13.66
CA LEU A 205 13.88 19.75 12.41
C LEU A 205 13.56 18.33 11.92
N LEU A 206 14.48 17.38 12.12
CA LEU A 206 14.25 15.97 11.84
C LEU A 206 13.53 15.23 12.97
N GLU A 207 13.26 15.89 14.10
CA GLU A 207 12.69 15.32 15.32
C GLU A 207 13.48 14.11 15.86
N VAL A 208 14.81 14.22 15.86
CA VAL A 208 15.71 13.19 16.41
C VAL A 208 16.50 13.73 17.60
N GLY A 209 16.94 12.82 18.48
CA GLY A 209 17.81 13.21 19.59
C GLY A 209 19.18 13.71 19.10
N TYR A 210 19.84 14.59 19.88
CA TYR A 210 21.16 15.12 19.52
C TYR A 210 22.28 14.07 19.46
N ASN A 211 22.06 12.91 20.08
CA ASN A 211 22.99 11.77 20.02
C ASN A 211 22.54 10.69 19.02
N ALA A 212 21.55 11.00 18.15
CA ALA A 212 21.02 10.05 17.19
C ALA A 212 22.12 9.51 16.27
N ASP A 213 22.02 8.23 15.94
CA ASP A 213 22.94 7.62 15.00
C ASP A 213 22.57 7.95 13.54
N LYS A 214 23.47 7.63 12.60
CA LYS A 214 23.23 7.88 11.18
C LYS A 214 21.99 7.15 10.65
N TYR A 215 21.68 5.97 11.19
CA TYR A 215 20.52 5.18 10.76
C TYR A 215 19.22 5.86 11.19
N GLU A 216 19.15 6.36 12.43
CA GLU A 216 18.03 7.12 12.99
C GLU A 216 17.81 8.43 12.21
N ILE A 217 18.89 9.19 11.96
CA ILE A 217 18.84 10.43 11.16
C ILE A 217 18.32 10.14 9.75
N LYS A 218 18.80 9.07 9.11
CA LYS A 218 18.34 8.64 7.78
C LYS A 218 16.87 8.20 7.78
N LEU A 219 16.43 7.49 8.82
CA LEU A 219 15.04 7.04 8.95
C LEU A 219 14.09 8.22 9.17
N ALA A 220 14.46 9.15 10.05
CA ALA A 220 13.68 10.35 10.34
C ALA A 220 13.59 11.27 9.13
N TYR A 221 14.70 11.47 8.42
CA TYR A 221 14.72 12.19 7.14
C TYR A 221 13.77 11.56 6.12
N ARG A 222 13.80 10.24 5.92
CA ARG A 222 12.87 9.54 5.00
C ARG A 222 11.41 9.75 5.37
N LYS A 223 11.09 9.75 6.67
CA LYS A 223 9.74 9.98 7.18
C LYS A 223 9.27 11.41 6.89
N LYS A 224 10.05 12.41 7.32
CA LYS A 224 9.76 13.83 7.09
C LYS A 224 9.73 14.15 5.60
N ALA A 225 10.59 13.51 4.82
CA ALA A 225 10.62 13.67 3.39
C ALA A 225 9.31 13.21 2.74
N LYS A 226 8.74 12.09 3.20
CA LYS A 226 7.44 11.62 2.71
C LYS A 226 6.28 12.54 3.09
N GLU A 227 6.36 13.19 4.23
CA GLU A 227 5.33 14.10 4.74
C GLU A 227 5.32 15.46 4.02
N TYR A 228 6.50 16.01 3.70
CA TYR A 228 6.63 17.35 3.13
C TYR A 228 7.02 17.38 1.65
N HIS A 229 7.04 16.23 0.95
CA HIS A 229 7.35 16.20 -0.48
C HIS A 229 6.36 17.06 -1.29
N PRO A 230 6.82 17.93 -2.20
CA PRO A 230 5.96 18.88 -2.93
C PRO A 230 4.88 18.20 -3.78
N ASP A 231 5.14 17.00 -4.31
CA ASP A 231 4.12 16.24 -5.05
C ASP A 231 2.98 15.69 -4.16
N LEU A 232 3.26 15.43 -2.88
CA LEU A 232 2.29 14.88 -1.93
C LEU A 232 1.61 15.99 -1.12
N ASN A 233 2.37 17.03 -0.76
CA ASN A 233 1.94 18.14 0.07
C ASN A 233 1.83 19.41 -0.77
N LYS A 234 0.59 19.81 -1.07
CA LYS A 234 0.28 20.99 -1.89
C LYS A 234 0.30 22.31 -1.10
N SER A 235 0.80 22.30 0.14
CA SER A 235 0.98 23.53 0.91
C SER A 235 2.00 24.45 0.19
N PRO A 236 1.76 25.77 0.15
CA PRO A 236 2.70 26.72 -0.45
C PRO A 236 4.10 26.67 0.18
N ASP A 237 4.19 26.26 1.45
CA ASP A 237 5.46 26.17 2.20
C ASP A 237 6.13 24.79 2.12
N ALA A 238 5.47 23.78 1.52
CA ALA A 238 5.99 22.40 1.49
C ALA A 238 7.39 22.33 0.86
N THR A 239 7.59 23.00 -0.26
CA THR A 239 8.90 23.09 -0.93
C THR A 239 9.97 23.67 -0.03
N LYS A 240 9.65 24.73 0.71
CA LYS A 240 10.61 25.42 1.60
C LYS A 240 10.97 24.54 2.80
N ILE A 241 9.97 23.99 3.49
CA ILE A 241 10.17 23.10 4.65
C ILE A 241 10.97 21.87 4.24
N PHE A 242 10.67 21.29 3.08
CA PHE A 242 11.38 20.14 2.55
C PHE A 242 12.84 20.45 2.17
N GLN A 243 13.11 21.64 1.64
CA GLN A 243 14.49 22.12 1.42
C GLN A 243 15.25 22.27 2.74
N GLU A 244 14.61 22.79 3.79
CA GLU A 244 15.21 22.88 5.13
C GLU A 244 15.51 21.48 5.69
N ILE A 245 14.58 20.52 5.55
CA ILE A 245 14.77 19.11 5.93
C ILE A 245 15.96 18.49 5.19
N ASN A 246 16.10 18.75 3.89
CA ASN A 246 17.23 18.26 3.11
C ASN A 246 18.57 18.86 3.56
N ASN A 247 18.59 20.17 3.84
CA ASN A 247 19.78 20.85 4.35
C ASN A 247 20.21 20.33 5.72
N ALA A 248 19.24 20.07 6.61
CA ALA A 248 19.50 19.48 7.92
C ALA A 248 20.11 18.08 7.77
N TYR A 249 19.54 17.23 6.91
CA TYR A 249 20.07 15.89 6.64
C TYR A 249 21.48 15.91 6.03
N GLU A 250 21.75 16.80 5.06
CA GLU A 250 23.08 16.99 4.47
C GLU A 250 24.10 17.50 5.49
N PHE A 251 23.68 18.37 6.42
CA PHE A 251 24.54 18.88 7.48
C PHE A 251 24.86 17.83 8.56
N LEU A 252 23.92 16.92 8.85
CA LEU A 252 24.11 15.83 9.80
C LEU A 252 24.92 14.66 9.20
N SER A 253 26.10 14.97 8.69
CA SER A 253 27.09 14.00 8.20
C SER A 253 27.81 13.29 9.35
N ASP A 254 28.46 12.17 9.04
CA ASP A 254 29.26 11.41 10.03
C ASP A 254 30.29 12.31 10.73
N ASP A 255 31.00 13.13 9.95
CA ASP A 255 32.00 14.07 10.47
C ASP A 255 31.40 15.08 11.45
N ASN A 256 30.21 15.59 11.16
CA ASN A 256 29.55 16.57 12.02
C ASN A 256 28.92 15.93 13.27
N ILE A 257 28.42 14.69 13.15
CA ILE A 257 27.97 13.90 14.30
C ILE A 257 29.16 13.64 15.24
N GLU A 258 30.31 13.24 14.71
CA GLU A 258 31.52 13.01 15.50
C GLU A 258 32.04 14.33 16.11
N ARG A 259 32.08 15.40 15.32
CA ARG A 259 32.47 16.74 15.80
C ARG A 259 31.58 17.24 16.93
N TYR A 260 30.26 17.03 16.87
CA TYR A 260 29.35 17.43 17.95
C TYR A 260 29.63 16.65 19.25
N LYS A 261 29.92 15.34 19.14
CA LYS A 261 30.32 14.52 20.30
C LYS A 261 31.60 15.02 20.96
N ASN A 262 32.54 15.57 20.18
CA ASN A 262 33.83 16.06 20.67
C ASN A 262 33.80 17.48 21.26
N ILE A 263 32.75 18.28 20.98
CA ILE A 263 32.61 19.67 21.45
C ILE A 263 31.70 19.77 22.69
N ARG A 264 30.89 18.74 22.95
CA ARG A 264 29.99 18.64 24.11
C ARG A 264 30.75 18.44 25.41
#